data_AF-A0A8T7L7Z1-F1
#
_entry.id   AF-A0A8T7L7Z1-F1
#
_cell.length_a   1.000
_cell.length_b   1.000
_cell.length_c   1.000
_cell.angle_alpha   90.00
_cell.angle_beta   90.00
_cell.angle_gamma   90.00
#
_symmetry.space_group_name_H-M   'P 1'
#
loop_
_entity.id
_entity.type
_entity.pdbx_description
1 polymer ?
#
loop_
_entity_poly.entity_id
_entity_poly.type
_entity_poly.pdbx_seq_one_letter_code
_entity_poly.pdbx_strand_id
1 'polypeptide(L)'
;MSNRRAWAYFWLLSLIWGSSFLLMRVGVVEIPPAQLTFTRVGIAAVGMNILLLLTRRRYPSDWRALLSLAVVGLGNTAVPFTLLAWGEQTVESGMTSIIQAVTPVFALVIAHFAFVDERITPTKILGIVLSFIGIVVLTSRDLQAVPLMGGEGSGLADLAGEFAIIGAALCYAIFTSFSRKVLQRHKVDPVVVSGATMTAATIGAGLMMFAAPLIGERAPVAYDSLSRDVLLSGLALGFFNTFLAYLLFYQVVAKLGASRSTMVTYVVPVVAITLGALVLNETIDARMLLGAALILGGIGLANVRLRLSWREGVGAAKPAQ
;
A
#
# COMPACT_ATOMS: atom_id res chain seq x y z
N MET A 1 18.12 -4.11 -18.70
CA MET A 1 17.76 -5.24 -17.79
C MET A 1 17.13 -6.38 -18.58
N SER A 2 17.55 -7.64 -18.35
CA SER A 2 16.96 -8.84 -18.98
C SER A 2 15.61 -9.20 -18.34
N ASN A 3 14.78 -9.96 -19.05
CA ASN A 3 13.46 -10.36 -18.54
C ASN A 3 13.57 -11.23 -17.27
N ARG A 4 14.54 -12.14 -17.22
CA ARG A 4 14.82 -12.97 -16.03
C ARG A 4 15.15 -12.14 -14.79
N ARG A 5 16.00 -11.12 -14.94
CA ARG A 5 16.34 -10.20 -13.83
C ARG A 5 15.13 -9.39 -13.35
N ALA A 6 14.26 -8.97 -14.27
CA ALA A 6 13.05 -8.23 -13.92
C ALA A 6 12.09 -9.07 -13.06
N TRP A 7 11.90 -10.35 -13.41
CA TRP A 7 11.11 -11.28 -12.60
C TRP A 7 11.78 -11.63 -11.27
N ALA A 8 13.12 -11.75 -11.23
CA ALA A 8 13.84 -11.92 -9.98
C ALA A 8 13.60 -10.72 -9.04
N TYR A 9 13.64 -9.49 -9.56
CA TYR A 9 13.33 -8.29 -8.79
C TYR A 9 11.87 -8.24 -8.35
N PHE A 10 10.93 -8.69 -9.19
CA PHE A 10 9.52 -8.83 -8.80
C PHE A 10 9.37 -9.74 -7.59
N TRP A 11 9.94 -10.95 -7.63
CA TRP A 11 9.82 -11.89 -6.51
C TRP A 11 10.50 -11.39 -5.24
N LEU A 12 11.72 -10.84 -5.38
CA LEU A 12 12.43 -10.24 -4.26
C LEU A 12 11.64 -9.08 -3.65
N LEU A 13 11.05 -8.22 -4.48
CA LEU A 13 10.22 -7.11 -4.02
C LEU A 13 8.98 -7.61 -3.25
N SER A 14 8.32 -8.65 -3.76
CA SER A 14 7.18 -9.26 -3.06
C SER A 14 7.54 -9.80 -1.69
N LEU A 15 8.69 -10.47 -1.57
CA LEU A 15 9.20 -10.99 -0.30
C LEU A 15 9.55 -9.86 0.67
N ILE A 16 10.22 -8.81 0.16
CA ILE A 16 10.56 -7.62 0.93
C ILE A 16 9.28 -7.00 1.46
N TRP A 17 8.36 -6.54 0.61
CA TRP A 17 7.15 -5.86 1.06
C TRP A 17 6.23 -6.71 1.93
N GLY A 18 6.17 -8.02 1.71
CA GLY A 18 5.47 -8.95 2.61
C GLY A 18 6.01 -8.94 4.04
N SER A 19 7.34 -8.82 4.20
CA SER A 19 7.97 -8.69 5.52
C SER A 19 7.72 -7.35 6.22
N SER A 20 7.26 -6.33 5.49
CA SER A 20 7.03 -4.99 6.06
C SER A 20 5.99 -5.00 7.16
N PHE A 21 4.97 -5.86 7.07
CA PHE A 21 3.87 -5.93 8.05
C PHE A 21 4.37 -6.52 9.37
N LEU A 22 5.16 -7.60 9.34
CA LEU A 22 5.81 -8.13 10.54
C LEU A 22 6.67 -7.07 11.22
N LEU A 23 7.54 -6.38 10.46
CA LEU A 23 8.47 -5.41 11.05
C LEU A 23 7.75 -4.17 11.58
N MET A 24 6.65 -3.78 10.93
CA MET A 24 5.80 -2.69 11.39
C MET A 24 5.10 -3.08 12.68
N ARG A 25 4.54 -4.29 12.76
CA ARG A 25 3.90 -4.84 13.97
C ARG A 25 4.86 -4.89 15.15
N VAL A 26 6.12 -5.29 14.93
CA VAL A 26 7.18 -5.21 15.96
C VAL A 26 7.41 -3.75 16.39
N GLY A 27 7.53 -2.82 15.43
CA GLY A 27 7.83 -1.42 15.71
C GLY A 27 6.73 -0.68 16.49
N VAL A 28 5.46 -0.89 16.15
CA VAL A 28 4.32 -0.15 16.72
C VAL A 28 4.00 -0.51 18.18
N VAL A 29 4.61 -1.58 18.71
CA VAL A 29 4.51 -1.93 20.14
C VAL A 29 5.11 -0.83 21.01
N GLU A 30 6.29 -0.33 20.62
CA GLU A 30 7.03 0.65 21.43
C GLU A 30 7.00 2.06 20.83
N ILE A 31 6.96 2.18 19.50
CA ILE A 31 7.04 3.46 18.78
C ILE A 31 5.63 3.92 18.35
N PRO A 32 5.25 5.18 18.60
CA PRO A 32 4.03 5.77 18.02
C PRO A 32 4.02 5.70 16.47
N PRO A 33 2.88 5.40 15.84
CA PRO A 33 2.74 5.25 14.38
C PRO A 33 3.42 6.34 13.54
N ALA A 34 3.20 7.62 13.87
CA ALA A 34 3.79 8.71 13.10
C ALA A 34 5.33 8.76 13.22
N GLN A 35 5.88 8.42 14.40
CA GLN A 35 7.33 8.32 14.61
C GLN A 35 7.93 7.12 13.87
N LEU A 36 7.24 5.97 13.85
CA LEU A 36 7.69 4.79 13.10
C LEU A 36 7.75 5.11 11.60
N THR A 37 6.72 5.76 11.07
CA THR A 37 6.70 6.25 9.69
C THR A 37 7.86 7.20 9.43
N PHE A 38 8.07 8.21 10.29
CA PHE A 38 9.17 9.17 10.17
C PHE A 38 10.53 8.47 10.11
N THR A 39 10.76 7.51 11.01
CA THR A 39 11.98 6.70 11.06
C THR A 39 12.19 5.96 9.73
N ARG A 40 11.16 5.23 9.28
CA ARG A 40 11.17 4.44 8.05
C ARG A 40 11.48 5.31 6.82
N VAL A 41 10.75 6.40 6.62
CA VAL A 41 10.92 7.23 5.43
C VAL A 41 12.16 8.11 5.51
N GLY A 42 12.59 8.51 6.71
CA GLY A 42 13.80 9.29 6.95
C GLY A 42 15.06 8.53 6.55
N ILE A 43 15.18 7.26 6.95
CA ILE A 43 16.27 6.38 6.51
C ILE A 43 16.27 6.26 4.99
N ALA A 44 15.09 6.06 4.39
CA ALA A 44 14.97 5.94 2.94
C ALA A 44 15.32 7.25 2.20
N ALA A 45 14.92 8.40 2.75
CA ALA A 45 15.26 9.71 2.23
C ALA A 45 16.77 9.95 2.26
N VAL A 46 17.45 9.62 3.36
CA VAL A 46 18.92 9.71 3.45
C VAL A 46 19.57 8.86 2.35
N GLY A 47 19.19 7.58 2.23
CA GLY A 47 19.73 6.69 1.20
C GLY A 47 19.47 7.19 -0.23
N MET A 48 18.25 7.65 -0.52
CA MET A 48 17.89 8.18 -1.84
C MET A 48 18.64 9.48 -2.16
N ASN A 49 18.78 10.40 -1.21
CA ASN A 49 19.51 11.66 -1.43
C ASN A 49 21.01 11.42 -1.62
N ILE A 50 21.62 10.47 -0.90
CA ILE A 50 23.00 10.03 -1.15
C ILE A 50 23.13 9.49 -2.57
N LEU A 51 22.20 8.63 -3.01
CA LEU A 51 22.22 8.09 -4.37
C LEU A 51 22.09 9.20 -5.43
N LEU A 52 21.20 10.18 -5.22
CA LEU A 52 21.05 11.33 -6.12
C LEU A 52 22.32 12.17 -6.22
N LEU A 53 22.97 12.42 -5.08
CA LEU A 53 24.25 13.13 -5.01
C LEU A 53 25.34 12.40 -5.79
N LEU A 54 25.50 11.09 -5.54
CA LEU A 54 26.52 10.26 -6.20
C LEU A 54 26.28 10.12 -7.70
N THR A 55 25.02 10.07 -8.13
CA THR A 55 24.64 9.98 -9.55
C THR A 55 24.52 11.35 -10.23
N ARG A 56 24.81 12.44 -9.51
CA ARG A 56 24.71 13.84 -9.97
C ARG A 56 23.32 14.19 -10.54
N ARG A 57 22.27 13.53 -10.06
CA ARG A 57 20.88 13.83 -10.39
C ARG A 57 20.39 14.94 -9.49
N ARG A 58 19.59 15.86 -10.04
CA ARG A 58 19.07 17.03 -9.30
C ARG A 58 17.56 17.01 -9.27
N TYR A 59 17.00 17.53 -8.18
CA TYR A 59 15.58 17.83 -8.10
C TYR A 59 15.17 18.86 -9.18
N PRO A 60 13.92 18.81 -9.66
CA PRO A 60 13.43 19.81 -10.59
C PRO A 60 13.45 21.19 -9.90
N SER A 61 13.85 22.22 -10.67
CA SER A 61 13.83 23.62 -10.21
C SER A 61 12.44 24.26 -10.29
N ASP A 62 11.50 23.63 -11.00
CA ASP A 62 10.12 24.09 -11.12
C ASP A 62 9.35 23.85 -9.82
N TRP A 63 8.88 24.94 -9.20
CA TRP A 63 8.05 24.90 -7.99
C TRP A 63 6.80 24.04 -8.17
N ARG A 64 6.17 24.05 -9.36
CA ARG A 64 4.96 23.24 -9.60
C ARG A 64 5.29 21.75 -9.61
N ALA A 65 6.44 21.37 -10.16
CA ALA A 65 6.94 20.00 -10.08
C ALA A 65 7.24 19.59 -8.63
N LEU A 66 7.92 20.46 -7.85
CA LEU A 66 8.21 20.20 -6.44
C LEU A 66 6.95 20.04 -5.60
N LEU A 67 5.96 20.92 -5.77
CA LEU A 67 4.67 20.81 -5.07
C LEU A 67 3.95 19.51 -5.42
N SER A 68 3.96 19.13 -6.70
CA SER A 68 3.36 17.87 -7.14
C SER A 68 4.06 16.66 -6.52
N LEU A 69 5.39 16.68 -6.44
CA LEU A 69 6.17 15.63 -5.80
C LEU A 69 5.96 15.60 -4.28
N ALA A 70 5.75 16.75 -3.65
CA ALA A 70 5.43 16.84 -2.24
C ALA A 70 4.07 16.20 -1.94
N VAL A 71 3.05 16.51 -2.76
CA VAL A 71 1.72 15.87 -2.66
C VAL A 71 1.82 14.35 -2.84
N VAL A 72 2.66 13.88 -3.77
CA VAL A 72 2.95 12.44 -3.92
C VAL A 72 3.61 11.86 -2.67
N GLY A 73 4.63 12.53 -2.10
CA GLY A 73 5.30 12.09 -0.87
C GLY A 73 4.35 11.97 0.33
N LEU A 74 3.49 12.98 0.50
CA LEU A 74 2.52 12.98 1.58
C LEU A 74 1.46 11.88 1.38
N GLY A 75 0.80 11.89 0.23
CA GLY A 75 -0.36 11.04 -0.02
C GLY A 75 -0.03 9.59 -0.37
N ASN A 76 1.14 9.31 -0.96
CA ASN A 76 1.53 7.95 -1.34
C ASN A 76 2.48 7.29 -0.34
N THR A 77 2.93 8.01 0.69
CA THR A 77 3.91 7.48 1.64
C THR A 77 3.60 7.93 3.07
N ALA A 78 3.74 9.21 3.41
CA ALA A 78 3.63 9.64 4.82
C ALA A 78 2.27 9.31 5.46
N VAL A 79 1.17 9.66 4.79
CA VAL A 79 -0.19 9.39 5.27
C VAL A 79 -0.50 7.89 5.30
N PRO A 80 -0.38 7.14 4.17
CA PRO A 80 -0.73 5.73 4.19
C PRO A 80 0.17 4.88 5.10
N PHE A 81 1.47 5.19 5.23
CA PHE A 81 2.34 4.45 6.15
C PHE A 81 1.93 4.69 7.61
N THR A 82 1.58 5.92 7.97
CA THR A 82 1.09 6.23 9.33
C THR A 82 -0.25 5.56 9.60
N LEU A 83 -1.18 5.56 8.64
CA LEU A 83 -2.45 4.86 8.77
C LEU A 83 -2.27 3.34 8.93
N LEU A 84 -1.33 2.74 8.20
CA LEU A 84 -1.01 1.32 8.34
C LEU A 84 -0.39 1.01 9.70
N ALA A 85 0.57 1.82 10.15
CA ALA A 85 1.19 1.67 11.46
C ALA A 85 0.18 1.86 12.60
N TRP A 86 -0.77 2.79 12.44
CA TRP A 86 -1.85 2.99 13.39
C TRP A 86 -2.84 1.82 13.40
N GLY A 87 -3.22 1.32 12.22
CA GLY A 87 -4.07 0.14 12.09
C GLY A 87 -3.43 -1.12 12.69
N GLU A 88 -2.13 -1.30 12.51
CA GLU A 88 -1.38 -2.42 13.11
C GLU A 88 -1.18 -2.31 14.62
N GLN A 89 -1.66 -1.26 15.30
CA GLN A 89 -1.71 -1.28 16.76
C GLN A 89 -2.76 -2.28 17.26
N THR A 90 -3.88 -2.41 16.54
CA THR A 90 -5.01 -3.28 16.90
C THR A 90 -5.16 -4.48 15.97
N VAL A 91 -4.85 -4.32 14.68
CA VAL A 91 -5.01 -5.37 13.66
C VAL A 91 -3.70 -6.17 13.49
N GLU A 92 -3.81 -7.49 13.40
CA GLU A 92 -2.68 -8.38 13.14
C GLU A 92 -2.02 -8.10 11.78
N SER A 93 -0.72 -8.39 11.65
CA SER A 93 0.08 -8.08 10.47
C SER A 93 -0.41 -8.84 9.22
N GLY A 94 -0.77 -10.13 9.38
CA GLY A 94 -1.38 -10.93 8.33
C GLY A 94 -2.69 -10.32 7.81
N MET A 95 -3.59 -9.96 8.72
CA MET A 95 -4.89 -9.36 8.39
C MET A 95 -4.74 -7.98 7.73
N THR A 96 -3.83 -7.15 8.24
CA THR A 96 -3.50 -5.83 7.67
C THR A 96 -3.09 -5.95 6.21
N SER A 97 -2.24 -6.92 5.89
CA SER A 97 -1.78 -7.15 4.51
C SER A 97 -2.93 -7.55 3.55
N ILE A 98 -3.90 -8.33 4.04
CA ILE A 98 -5.06 -8.77 3.26
C ILE A 98 -6.00 -7.59 3.01
N ILE A 99 -6.33 -6.81 4.06
CA ILE A 99 -7.19 -5.62 3.92
C ILE A 99 -6.55 -4.63 2.97
N GLN A 100 -5.25 -4.36 3.10
CA GLN A 100 -4.53 -3.46 2.19
C GLN A 100 -4.57 -3.96 0.73
N ALA A 101 -4.62 -5.27 0.49
CA ALA A 101 -4.61 -5.83 -0.86
C ALA A 101 -5.78 -5.34 -1.73
N VAL A 102 -6.81 -4.69 -1.17
CA VAL A 102 -7.93 -4.07 -1.89
C VAL A 102 -7.53 -2.80 -2.67
N THR A 103 -6.32 -2.28 -2.51
CA THR A 103 -5.80 -1.12 -3.27
C THR A 103 -6.08 -1.16 -4.78
N PRO A 104 -5.87 -2.28 -5.51
CA PRO A 104 -6.12 -2.34 -6.95
C PRO A 104 -7.60 -2.12 -7.31
N VAL A 105 -8.53 -2.51 -6.43
CA VAL A 105 -9.97 -2.27 -6.61
C VAL A 105 -10.27 -0.78 -6.56
N PHE A 106 -9.74 -0.06 -5.56
CA PHE A 106 -9.85 1.41 -5.52
C PHE A 106 -9.17 2.07 -6.71
N ALA A 107 -7.99 1.59 -7.09
CA ALA A 107 -7.22 2.16 -8.20
C ALA A 107 -8.00 2.08 -9.51
N LEU A 108 -8.73 0.98 -9.72
CA LEU A 108 -9.56 0.77 -10.89
C LEU A 108 -10.76 1.72 -10.94
N VAL A 109 -11.41 1.97 -9.81
CA VAL A 109 -12.50 2.96 -9.71
C VAL A 109 -11.97 4.35 -9.99
N ILE A 110 -10.83 4.73 -9.40
CA ILE A 110 -10.22 6.04 -9.62
C ILE A 110 -9.77 6.20 -11.07
N ALA A 111 -9.15 5.18 -11.64
CA ALA A 111 -8.66 5.20 -13.01
C ALA A 111 -9.80 5.42 -14.02
N HIS A 112 -10.99 4.86 -13.76
CA HIS A 112 -12.17 5.07 -14.59
C HIS A 112 -12.56 6.54 -14.77
N PHE A 113 -12.49 7.31 -13.69
CA PHE A 113 -12.79 8.73 -13.71
C PHE A 113 -11.58 9.58 -14.10
N ALA A 114 -10.36 9.08 -13.85
CA ALA A 114 -9.12 9.84 -14.04
C ALA A 114 -8.49 9.69 -15.43
N PHE A 115 -8.77 8.59 -16.15
CA PHE A 115 -8.15 8.21 -17.42
C PHE A 115 -9.19 7.69 -18.43
N VAL A 116 -9.17 8.23 -19.64
CA VAL A 116 -10.14 7.92 -20.71
C VAL A 116 -10.03 6.47 -21.21
N ASP A 117 -8.84 5.90 -21.11
CA ASP A 117 -8.47 4.55 -21.56
C ASP A 117 -8.80 3.43 -20.56
N GLU A 118 -9.23 3.76 -19.33
CA GLU A 118 -9.41 2.77 -18.26
C GLU A 118 -10.87 2.60 -17.82
N ARG A 119 -11.75 2.15 -18.72
CA ARG A 119 -13.17 1.93 -18.39
C ARG A 119 -13.41 0.75 -17.44
N ILE A 120 -14.42 0.89 -16.57
CA ILE A 120 -14.97 -0.21 -15.77
C ILE A 120 -15.73 -1.15 -16.71
N THR A 121 -15.40 -2.44 -16.64
CA THR A 121 -16.08 -3.52 -17.35
C THR A 121 -16.90 -4.35 -16.35
N PRO A 122 -17.90 -5.14 -16.79
CA PRO A 122 -18.66 -5.99 -15.88
C PRO A 122 -17.81 -6.95 -15.04
N THR A 123 -16.71 -7.47 -15.61
CA THR A 123 -15.73 -8.29 -14.86
C THR A 123 -15.07 -7.54 -13.72
N LYS A 124 -14.75 -6.25 -13.95
CA LYS A 124 -14.17 -5.38 -12.95
C LYS A 124 -15.17 -5.09 -11.84
N ILE A 125 -16.45 -4.84 -12.18
CA ILE A 125 -17.52 -4.67 -11.18
C ILE A 125 -17.63 -5.92 -10.31
N LEU A 126 -17.69 -7.11 -10.92
CA LEU A 126 -17.78 -8.36 -10.17
C LEU A 126 -16.57 -8.58 -9.25
N GLY A 127 -15.37 -8.27 -9.72
CA GLY A 127 -14.16 -8.31 -8.90
C GLY A 127 -14.16 -7.31 -7.75
N ILE A 128 -14.69 -6.10 -7.95
CA ILE A 128 -14.89 -5.09 -6.91
C ILE A 128 -15.85 -5.62 -5.85
N VAL A 129 -17.02 -6.13 -6.26
CA VAL A 129 -18.04 -6.68 -5.35
C VAL A 129 -17.48 -7.85 -4.55
N LEU A 130 -16.77 -8.78 -5.21
CA LEU A 130 -16.18 -9.94 -4.53
C LEU A 130 -15.12 -9.52 -3.49
N SER A 131 -14.30 -8.53 -3.83
CA SER A 131 -13.30 -8.00 -2.89
C SER A 131 -13.96 -7.28 -1.71
N PHE A 132 -15.04 -6.54 -1.96
CA PHE A 132 -15.82 -5.88 -0.90
C PHE A 132 -16.46 -6.90 0.05
N ILE A 133 -17.04 -7.99 -0.47
CA ILE A 133 -17.54 -9.10 0.37
C ILE A 133 -16.40 -9.68 1.21
N GLY A 134 -15.22 -9.86 0.64
CA GLY A 134 -14.04 -10.33 1.37
C GLY A 134 -13.64 -9.41 2.53
N ILE A 135 -13.70 -8.07 2.35
CA ILE A 135 -13.50 -7.11 3.45
C ILE A 135 -14.55 -7.34 4.55
N VAL A 136 -15.84 -7.39 4.19
CA VAL A 136 -16.93 -7.59 5.16
C VAL A 136 -16.77 -8.90 5.94
N VAL A 137 -16.29 -9.97 5.30
CA VAL A 137 -16.02 -11.25 5.97
C VAL A 137 -14.90 -11.10 7.00
N LEU A 138 -13.82 -10.37 6.66
CA LEU A 138 -12.71 -10.15 7.59
C LEU A 138 -13.14 -9.32 8.80
N THR A 139 -13.84 -8.22 8.57
CA THR A 139 -14.25 -7.27 9.63
C THR A 139 -15.48 -7.75 10.42
N SER A 140 -16.08 -8.89 10.05
CA SER A 140 -17.34 -9.39 10.62
C SER A 140 -17.29 -9.69 12.13
N ARG A 141 -16.14 -10.15 12.64
CA ARG A 141 -15.96 -10.43 14.08
C ARG A 141 -16.02 -9.13 14.88
N ASP A 142 -15.33 -8.12 14.39
CA ASP A 142 -15.14 -6.87 15.10
C ASP A 142 -16.41 -6.01 15.01
N LEU A 143 -17.13 -6.09 13.88
CA LEU A 143 -18.50 -5.58 13.73
C LEU A 143 -19.47 -6.16 14.78
N GLN A 144 -19.41 -7.46 15.04
CA GLN A 144 -20.25 -8.11 16.07
C GLN A 144 -19.82 -7.73 17.50
N ALA A 145 -18.56 -7.35 17.70
CA ALA A 145 -18.02 -6.93 18.98
C ALA A 145 -18.28 -5.44 19.31
N VAL A 146 -18.90 -4.67 18.41
CA VAL A 146 -19.22 -3.26 18.64
C VAL A 146 -20.33 -3.11 19.70
N PRO A 147 -20.16 -2.23 20.71
CA PRO A 147 -21.17 -2.00 21.74
C PRO A 147 -22.54 -1.58 21.22
N LEU A 148 -22.58 -0.79 20.14
CA LEU A 148 -23.82 -0.38 19.47
C LEU A 148 -24.55 -1.55 18.76
N MET A 149 -23.88 -2.69 18.55
CA MET A 149 -24.47 -3.94 18.04
C MET A 149 -24.62 -5.01 19.14
N GLY A 150 -24.44 -4.64 20.41
CA GLY A 150 -24.61 -5.54 21.56
C GLY A 150 -23.34 -6.28 22.00
N GLY A 151 -22.15 -5.87 21.54
CA GLY A 151 -20.87 -6.47 21.95
C GLY A 151 -20.24 -5.84 23.20
N GLU A 152 -19.51 -6.61 23.99
CA GLU A 152 -18.86 -6.17 25.25
C GLU A 152 -17.33 -5.97 25.13
N GLY A 153 -16.80 -5.60 23.95
CA GLY A 153 -15.36 -5.63 23.65
C GLY A 153 -14.73 -4.39 23.02
N SER A 154 -13.46 -4.52 22.62
CA SER A 154 -12.62 -3.49 21.95
C SER A 154 -12.98 -3.23 20.48
N GLY A 155 -14.09 -3.76 19.97
CA GLY A 155 -14.40 -3.81 18.54
C GLY A 155 -14.40 -2.45 17.82
N LEU A 156 -14.62 -1.34 18.53
CA LEU A 156 -14.50 0.00 17.95
C LEU A 156 -13.04 0.38 17.59
N ALA A 157 -12.06 -0.01 18.42
CA ALA A 157 -10.64 0.27 18.16
C ALA A 157 -10.09 -0.64 17.05
N ASP A 158 -10.55 -1.89 17.03
CA ASP A 158 -10.20 -2.87 16.01
C ASP A 158 -10.74 -2.42 14.63
N LEU A 159 -12.03 -2.06 14.56
CA LEU A 159 -12.64 -1.48 13.34
C LEU A 159 -11.96 -0.19 12.91
N ALA A 160 -11.62 0.70 13.84
CA ALA A 160 -10.95 1.93 13.51
C ALA A 160 -9.60 1.65 12.83
N GLY A 161 -8.85 0.66 13.33
CA GLY A 161 -7.61 0.19 12.70
C GLY A 161 -7.83 -0.36 11.29
N GLU A 162 -8.85 -1.20 11.09
CA GLU A 162 -9.23 -1.72 9.77
C GLU A 162 -9.59 -0.60 8.79
N PHE A 163 -10.39 0.38 9.23
CA PHE A 163 -10.75 1.54 8.43
C PHE A 163 -9.55 2.41 8.07
N ALA A 164 -8.56 2.55 8.96
CA ALA A 164 -7.32 3.22 8.61
C ALA A 164 -6.53 2.45 7.55
N ILE A 165 -6.49 1.12 7.61
CA ILE A 165 -5.83 0.30 6.58
C ILE A 165 -6.54 0.44 5.24
N ILE A 166 -7.88 0.46 5.23
CA ILE A 166 -8.68 0.77 4.03
C ILE A 166 -8.39 2.18 3.52
N GLY A 167 -8.28 3.15 4.44
CA GLY A 167 -7.88 4.53 4.13
C GLY A 167 -6.50 4.60 3.47
N ALA A 168 -5.53 3.84 3.97
CA ALA A 168 -4.21 3.72 3.38
C ALA A 168 -4.28 3.11 1.97
N ALA A 169 -5.10 2.08 1.78
CA ALA A 169 -5.31 1.46 0.48
C ALA A 169 -5.91 2.45 -0.54
N LEU A 170 -6.84 3.31 -0.10
CA LEU A 170 -7.41 4.38 -0.91
C LEU A 170 -6.38 5.46 -1.24
N CYS A 171 -5.56 5.87 -0.27
CA CYS A 171 -4.45 6.79 -0.48
C CYS A 171 -3.51 6.27 -1.59
N TYR A 172 -3.05 5.02 -1.50
CA TYR A 172 -2.22 4.45 -2.57
C TYR A 172 -2.88 4.50 -3.94
N ALA A 173 -4.17 4.18 -4.02
CA ALA A 173 -4.90 4.17 -5.27
C ALA A 173 -4.99 5.59 -5.91
N ILE A 174 -5.28 6.61 -5.10
CA ILE A 174 -5.34 8.01 -5.53
C ILE A 174 -3.95 8.50 -5.94
N PHE A 175 -2.97 8.36 -5.05
CA PHE A 175 -1.68 9.01 -5.22
C PHE A 175 -0.72 8.24 -6.13
N THR A 176 -0.91 6.95 -6.36
CA THR A 176 -0.25 6.22 -7.45
C THR A 176 -0.74 6.72 -8.81
N SER A 177 -2.05 6.93 -8.96
CA SER A 177 -2.64 7.51 -10.18
C SER A 177 -2.15 8.95 -10.40
N PHE A 178 -2.07 9.74 -9.34
CA PHE A 178 -1.51 11.08 -9.37
C PHE A 178 -0.02 11.06 -9.76
N SER A 179 0.78 10.14 -9.19
CA SER A 179 2.20 9.97 -9.51
C SER A 179 2.44 9.73 -11.00
N ARG A 180 1.59 8.91 -11.65
CA ARG A 180 1.63 8.71 -13.11
C ARG A 180 1.43 10.03 -13.87
N LYS A 181 0.46 10.84 -13.47
CA LYS A 181 0.21 12.17 -14.08
C LYS A 181 1.40 13.11 -13.88
N VAL A 182 2.01 13.12 -12.70
CA VAL A 182 3.19 13.95 -12.39
C VAL A 182 4.39 13.55 -13.25
N LEU A 183 4.68 12.25 -13.36
CA LEU A 183 5.75 11.73 -14.22
C LEU A 183 5.56 12.13 -15.69
N GLN A 184 4.35 11.99 -16.22
CA GLN A 184 4.04 12.35 -17.61
C GLN A 184 4.11 13.86 -17.86
N ARG A 185 3.55 14.66 -16.95
CA ARG A 185 3.46 16.13 -17.09
C ARG A 185 4.83 16.80 -16.98
N HIS A 186 5.64 16.39 -16.01
CA HIS A 186 6.90 17.07 -15.69
C HIS A 186 8.14 16.38 -16.27
N LYS A 187 8.00 15.19 -16.88
CA LYS A 187 9.10 14.42 -17.50
C LYS A 187 10.32 14.25 -16.59
N VAL A 188 10.08 14.02 -15.31
CA VAL A 188 11.12 13.87 -14.27
C VAL A 188 11.65 12.44 -14.26
N ASP A 189 12.96 12.28 -14.03
CA ASP A 189 13.60 10.98 -13.86
C ASP A 189 12.98 10.20 -12.67
N PRO A 190 12.60 8.91 -12.82
CA PRO A 190 11.97 8.11 -11.75
C PRO A 190 12.76 8.04 -10.43
N VAL A 191 14.09 8.07 -10.47
CA VAL A 191 14.94 8.07 -9.27
C VAL A 191 14.85 9.42 -8.56
N VAL A 192 14.75 10.52 -9.32
CA VAL A 192 14.52 11.87 -8.76
C VAL A 192 13.14 11.95 -8.11
N VAL A 193 12.12 11.35 -8.74
CA VAL A 193 10.79 11.24 -8.13
C VAL A 193 10.85 10.48 -6.81
N SER A 194 11.51 9.33 -6.78
CA SER A 194 11.69 8.52 -5.56
C SER A 194 12.32 9.33 -4.43
N GLY A 195 13.43 10.03 -4.70
CA GLY A 195 14.09 10.87 -3.70
C GLY A 195 13.22 12.01 -3.21
N ALA A 196 12.50 12.69 -4.11
CA ALA A 196 11.65 13.82 -3.76
C ALA A 196 10.45 13.36 -2.91
N THR A 197 9.84 12.24 -3.28
CA THR A 197 8.75 11.59 -2.54
C THR A 197 9.20 11.20 -1.14
N MET A 198 10.35 10.52 -0.98
CA MET A 198 10.86 10.13 0.34
C MET A 198 11.22 11.36 1.20
N THR A 199 11.81 12.39 0.59
CA THR A 199 12.15 13.64 1.29
C THR A 199 10.90 14.36 1.77
N ALA A 200 9.91 14.55 0.90
CA ALA A 200 8.64 15.18 1.27
C ALA A 200 7.86 14.33 2.30
N ALA A 201 7.89 13.01 2.16
CA ALA A 201 7.29 12.11 3.13
C ALA A 201 7.96 12.22 4.50
N THR A 202 9.28 12.40 4.56
CA THR A 202 10.01 12.61 5.82
C THR A 202 9.61 13.91 6.49
N ILE A 203 9.49 15.00 5.74
CA ILE A 203 9.01 16.28 6.27
C ILE A 203 7.59 16.14 6.78
N GLY A 204 6.69 15.54 5.99
CA GLY A 204 5.30 15.32 6.39
C GLY A 204 5.15 14.43 7.61
N ALA A 205 5.83 13.28 7.63
CA ALA A 205 5.81 12.35 8.76
C ALA A 205 6.42 12.97 10.02
N GLY A 206 7.44 13.83 9.89
CA GLY A 206 8.00 14.59 11.01
C GLY A 206 6.99 15.58 11.58
N LEU A 207 6.27 16.31 10.72
CA LEU A 207 5.18 17.19 11.16
C LEU A 207 4.06 16.39 11.85
N MET A 208 3.66 15.25 11.28
CA MET A 208 2.66 14.36 11.90
C MET A 208 3.14 13.85 13.25
N MET A 209 4.40 13.41 13.36
CA MET A 209 5.00 12.91 14.61
C MET A 209 4.94 13.93 15.75
N PHE A 210 5.21 15.21 15.48
CA PHE A 210 5.14 16.26 16.51
C PHE A 210 3.72 16.80 16.74
N ALA A 211 2.83 16.72 15.75
CA ALA A 211 1.45 17.16 15.87
C ALA A 211 0.52 16.10 16.49
N ALA A 212 0.86 14.81 16.36
CA ALA A 212 0.05 13.67 16.81
C ALA A 212 -0.37 13.72 18.29
N PRO A 213 0.47 14.20 19.23
CA PRO A 213 0.05 14.33 20.64
C PRO A 213 -1.09 15.34 20.85
N LEU A 214 -1.23 16.33 19.95
CA LEU A 214 -2.30 17.33 20.01
C LEU A 214 -3.69 16.74 19.73
N ILE A 215 -3.73 15.55 19.11
CA ILE A 215 -4.95 14.82 18.77
C ILE A 215 -5.11 13.52 19.58
N GLY A 216 -4.32 13.35 20.64
CA GLY A 216 -4.44 12.23 21.59
C GLY A 216 -3.56 11.01 21.31
N GLU A 217 -2.63 11.06 20.35
CA GLU A 217 -1.64 10.01 20.17
C GLU A 217 -0.51 10.12 21.22
N ARG A 218 0.28 9.04 21.37
CA ARG A 218 1.48 9.04 22.22
C ARG A 218 2.53 10.03 21.68
N ALA A 219 3.16 10.76 22.60
CA ALA A 219 4.33 11.58 22.28
C ALA A 219 5.50 10.74 21.73
N PRO A 220 6.35 11.31 20.85
CA PRO A 220 7.51 10.60 20.36
C PRO A 220 8.42 10.15 21.50
N VAL A 221 8.91 8.92 21.40
CA VAL A 221 9.78 8.28 22.38
C VAL A 221 11.25 8.37 21.95
N ALA A 222 12.17 8.37 22.92
CA ALA A 222 13.60 8.44 22.63
C ALA A 222 14.12 7.07 22.14
N TYR A 223 14.98 7.06 21.12
CA TYR A 223 15.44 5.81 20.50
C TYR A 223 16.30 4.93 21.41
N ASP A 224 16.95 5.52 22.43
CA ASP A 224 17.75 4.82 23.44
C ASP A 224 16.91 4.01 24.44
N SER A 225 15.63 4.35 24.59
CA SER A 225 14.67 3.61 25.40
C SER A 225 14.06 2.38 24.70
N LEU A 226 14.32 2.21 23.40
CA LEU A 226 13.69 1.17 22.59
C LEU A 226 14.43 -0.16 22.70
N SER A 227 13.69 -1.26 22.62
CA SER A 227 14.27 -2.58 22.51
C SER A 227 15.08 -2.74 21.21
N ARG A 228 16.04 -3.66 21.25
CA ARG A 228 16.91 -3.97 20.10
C ARG A 228 16.09 -4.41 18.89
N ASP A 229 15.04 -5.18 19.10
CA ASP A 229 14.23 -5.74 18.02
C ASP A 229 13.41 -4.65 17.32
N VAL A 230 12.92 -3.67 18.06
CA VAL A 230 12.24 -2.49 17.51
C VAL A 230 13.20 -1.61 16.71
N LEU A 231 14.41 -1.36 17.21
CA LEU A 231 15.44 -0.61 16.49
C LEU A 231 15.84 -1.31 15.18
N LEU A 232 16.10 -2.62 15.23
CA LEU A 232 16.43 -3.41 14.04
C LEU A 232 15.26 -3.45 13.05
N SER A 233 14.02 -3.53 13.53
CA SER A 233 12.83 -3.50 12.69
C SER A 233 12.65 -2.14 12.00
N GLY A 234 12.84 -1.03 12.72
CA GLY A 234 12.83 0.33 12.15
C GLY A 234 13.92 0.52 11.09
N LEU A 235 15.13 0.04 11.36
CA LEU A 235 16.24 0.06 10.39
C LEU A 235 15.93 -0.79 9.16
N ALA A 236 15.41 -2.00 9.34
CA ALA A 236 15.05 -2.89 8.24
C ALA A 236 13.86 -2.35 7.41
N LEU A 237 12.90 -1.71 8.06
CA LEU A 237 11.79 -1.02 7.40
C LEU A 237 12.29 0.11 6.50
N GLY A 238 13.18 0.96 7.02
CA GLY A 238 13.71 2.09 6.27
C GLY A 238 14.62 1.66 5.14
N PHE A 239 15.57 0.75 5.41
CA PHE A 239 16.59 0.38 4.44
C PHE A 239 16.08 -0.65 3.41
N PHE A 240 15.61 -1.82 3.86
CA PHE A 240 15.22 -2.89 2.94
C PHE A 240 13.83 -2.64 2.34
N ASN A 241 12.84 -2.35 3.19
CA ASN A 241 11.44 -2.25 2.77
C ASN A 241 11.07 -0.94 2.08
N THR A 242 11.90 0.09 2.20
CA THR A 242 11.59 1.40 1.65
C THR A 242 12.67 1.85 0.67
N PHE A 243 13.92 2.04 1.10
CA PHE A 243 14.98 2.44 0.17
C PHE A 243 15.22 1.41 -0.94
N LEU A 244 15.62 0.18 -0.60
CA LEU A 244 15.96 -0.85 -1.58
C LEU A 244 14.73 -1.27 -2.39
N ALA A 245 13.59 -1.45 -1.73
CA ALA A 245 12.34 -1.84 -2.39
C ALA A 245 11.93 -0.84 -3.49
N TYR A 246 11.97 0.48 -3.23
CA TYR A 246 11.59 1.47 -4.23
C TYR A 246 12.62 1.56 -5.38
N LEU A 247 13.90 1.27 -5.14
CA LEU A 247 14.89 1.13 -6.21
C LEU A 247 14.57 -0.04 -7.15
N LEU A 248 14.08 -1.16 -6.62
CA LEU A 248 13.68 -2.32 -7.41
C LEU A 248 12.35 -2.08 -8.11
N PHE A 249 11.36 -1.52 -7.41
CA PHE A 249 9.99 -1.31 -7.89
C PHE A 249 9.96 -0.53 -9.20
N TYR A 250 10.61 0.64 -9.27
CA TYR A 250 10.60 1.43 -10.50
C TYR A 250 11.31 0.74 -11.68
N GLN A 251 12.30 -0.13 -11.42
CA GLN A 251 12.92 -0.94 -12.47
C GLN A 251 11.98 -2.03 -12.98
N VAL A 252 11.23 -2.67 -12.08
CA VAL A 252 10.20 -3.66 -12.43
C VAL A 252 9.09 -2.99 -13.24
N VAL A 253 8.59 -1.84 -12.79
CA VAL A 253 7.57 -1.05 -13.52
C VAL A 253 8.06 -0.68 -14.91
N ALA A 254 9.30 -0.18 -15.05
CA ALA A 254 9.86 0.22 -16.34
C ALA A 254 10.04 -0.96 -17.31
N LYS A 255 10.31 -2.19 -16.82
CA LYS A 255 10.61 -3.35 -17.67
C LYS A 255 9.42 -4.28 -17.92
N LEU A 256 8.64 -4.58 -16.88
CA LEU A 256 7.49 -5.50 -16.97
C LEU A 256 6.17 -4.76 -17.22
N GLY A 257 6.14 -3.44 -17.00
CA GLY A 257 4.93 -2.63 -17.10
C GLY A 257 4.09 -2.68 -15.83
N ALA A 258 3.23 -1.66 -15.66
CA ALA A 258 2.42 -1.45 -14.46
C ALA A 258 1.57 -2.67 -14.07
N SER A 259 0.91 -3.31 -15.04
CA SER A 259 0.01 -4.45 -14.79
C SER A 259 0.73 -5.68 -14.22
N ARG A 260 1.96 -5.96 -14.65
CA ARG A 260 2.74 -7.09 -14.10
C ARG A 260 3.38 -6.72 -12.77
N SER A 261 3.84 -5.47 -12.61
CA SER A 261 4.42 -5.03 -11.34
C SER A 261 3.41 -5.00 -10.19
N THR A 262 2.12 -4.75 -10.45
CA THR A 262 1.10 -4.76 -9.41
C THR A 262 0.75 -6.16 -8.93
N MET A 263 1.12 -7.23 -9.66
CA MET A 263 0.90 -8.61 -9.20
C MET A 263 1.67 -8.95 -7.91
N VAL A 264 2.62 -8.10 -7.49
CA VAL A 264 3.28 -8.20 -6.19
C VAL A 264 2.25 -8.25 -5.05
N THR A 265 1.11 -7.56 -5.19
CA THR A 265 0.05 -7.52 -4.17
C THR A 265 -0.66 -8.86 -3.96
N TYR A 266 -0.50 -9.85 -4.86
CA TYR A 266 -0.99 -11.21 -4.62
C TYR A 266 -0.07 -12.04 -3.73
N VAL A 267 1.23 -11.71 -3.74
CA VAL A 267 2.26 -12.46 -3.02
C VAL A 267 2.46 -11.89 -1.62
N VAL A 268 2.33 -10.56 -1.48
CA VAL A 268 2.51 -9.84 -0.21
C VAL A 268 1.70 -10.44 0.95
N PRO A 269 0.38 -10.71 0.82
CA PRO A 269 -0.39 -11.29 1.92
C PRO A 269 0.07 -12.69 2.32
N VAL A 270 0.45 -13.53 1.35
CA VAL A 270 0.97 -14.88 1.64
C VAL A 270 2.22 -14.80 2.51
N VAL A 271 3.14 -13.89 2.19
CA VAL A 271 4.36 -13.68 2.95
C VAL A 271 4.06 -13.11 4.34
N ALA A 272 3.21 -12.08 4.42
CA ALA A 272 2.84 -11.44 5.69
C ALA A 272 2.17 -12.42 6.65
N ILE A 273 1.18 -13.20 6.19
CA ILE A 273 0.49 -14.23 6.98
C ILE A 273 1.49 -15.30 7.45
N THR A 274 2.36 -15.76 6.58
CA THR A 274 3.36 -16.79 6.92
C THR A 274 4.31 -16.29 8.00
N LEU A 275 4.81 -15.05 7.85
CA LEU A 275 5.73 -14.44 8.81
C LEU A 275 5.03 -14.11 10.14
N GLY A 276 3.79 -13.59 10.09
CA GLY A 276 2.98 -13.35 11.28
C GLY A 276 2.74 -14.62 12.08
N ALA A 277 2.35 -15.71 11.43
CA ALA A 277 2.14 -17.00 12.08
C ALA A 277 3.43 -17.61 12.66
N LEU A 278 4.55 -17.55 11.92
CA LEU A 278 5.79 -18.20 12.33
C LEU A 278 6.60 -17.41 13.37
N VAL A 279 6.54 -16.08 13.34
CA VAL A 279 7.42 -15.21 14.15
C VAL A 279 6.63 -14.49 15.24
N LEU A 280 5.43 -14.01 14.92
CA LEU A 280 4.58 -13.26 15.87
C LEU A 280 3.55 -14.16 16.57
N ASN A 281 3.48 -15.44 16.20
CA ASN A 281 2.47 -16.41 16.68
C ASN A 281 1.03 -15.94 16.43
N GLU A 282 0.80 -15.20 15.33
CA GLU A 282 -0.55 -14.78 14.91
C GLU A 282 -1.42 -15.98 14.52
N THR A 283 -2.70 -15.93 14.87
CA THR A 283 -3.62 -17.04 14.62
C THR A 283 -4.21 -16.98 13.22
N ILE A 284 -3.94 -18.00 12.40
CA ILE A 284 -4.59 -18.15 11.10
C ILE A 284 -5.95 -18.83 11.29
N ASP A 285 -7.02 -18.04 11.26
CA ASP A 285 -8.38 -18.57 11.32
C ASP A 285 -9.01 -18.75 9.92
N ALA A 286 -10.13 -19.48 9.88
CA ALA A 286 -10.85 -19.75 8.62
C ALA A 286 -11.45 -18.48 7.98
N ARG A 287 -11.74 -17.44 8.77
CA ARG A 287 -12.30 -16.17 8.29
C ARG A 287 -11.22 -15.40 7.54
N MET A 288 -10.00 -15.36 8.06
CA MET A 288 -8.84 -14.76 7.41
C MET A 288 -8.58 -15.42 6.05
N LEU A 289 -8.59 -16.76 6.00
CA LEU A 289 -8.40 -17.50 4.75
C LEU A 289 -9.53 -17.27 3.74
N LEU A 290 -10.79 -17.27 4.19
CA LEU A 290 -11.94 -16.99 3.32
C LEU A 290 -11.92 -15.56 2.78
N GLY A 291 -11.69 -14.58 3.65
CA GLY A 291 -11.58 -13.17 3.29
C GLY A 291 -10.43 -12.92 2.30
N ALA A 292 -9.26 -13.52 2.55
CA ALA A 292 -8.13 -13.48 1.63
C ALA A 292 -8.48 -14.10 0.27
N ALA A 293 -9.14 -15.27 0.25
CA ALA A 293 -9.55 -15.91 -0.99
C ALA A 293 -10.53 -15.04 -1.80
N LEU A 294 -11.48 -14.39 -1.14
CA LEU A 294 -12.45 -13.49 -1.77
C LEU A 294 -11.78 -12.22 -2.32
N ILE A 295 -10.88 -11.58 -1.55
CA ILE A 295 -10.15 -10.38 -1.98
C ILE A 295 -9.22 -10.72 -3.14
N LEU A 296 -8.34 -11.72 -2.98
CA LEU A 296 -7.38 -12.09 -4.03
C LEU A 296 -8.09 -12.63 -5.28
N GLY A 297 -9.16 -13.41 -5.10
CA GLY A 297 -10.01 -13.87 -6.21
C GLY A 297 -10.72 -12.72 -6.93
N GLY A 298 -11.23 -11.73 -6.19
CA GLY A 298 -11.87 -10.54 -6.74
C GLY A 298 -10.90 -9.66 -7.53
N ILE A 299 -9.71 -9.42 -6.99
CA ILE A 299 -8.64 -8.69 -7.70
C ILE A 299 -8.22 -9.48 -8.95
N GLY A 300 -8.10 -10.81 -8.84
CA GLY A 300 -7.83 -11.70 -9.97
C GLY A 300 -8.84 -11.51 -11.08
N LEU A 301 -10.12 -11.66 -10.76
CA LEU A 301 -11.24 -11.50 -11.68
C LEU A 301 -11.30 -10.12 -12.35
N ALA A 302 -11.04 -9.05 -11.59
CA ALA A 302 -11.01 -7.69 -12.12
C ALA A 302 -9.88 -7.48 -13.14
N ASN A 303 -8.78 -8.24 -13.03
CA ASN A 303 -7.63 -8.17 -13.93
C ASN A 303 -7.72 -9.13 -15.11
N VAL A 304 -8.62 -10.13 -15.10
CA VAL A 304 -8.84 -11.01 -16.26
C VAL A 304 -9.62 -10.25 -17.33
N ARG A 305 -9.09 -10.23 -18.56
CA ARG A 305 -9.83 -9.79 -19.75
C ARG A 305 -10.81 -10.88 -20.17
N LEU A 306 -11.89 -11.12 -19.41
CA LEU A 306 -12.97 -11.96 -19.93
C LEU A 306 -13.67 -11.14 -21.01
N ARG A 307 -13.63 -11.63 -22.25
CA ARG A 307 -14.55 -11.17 -23.30
C ARG A 307 -15.93 -11.73 -22.95
N LEU A 308 -16.60 -11.11 -21.98
CA LEU A 308 -18.03 -11.31 -21.79
C LEU A 308 -18.69 -10.71 -23.03
N SER A 309 -18.97 -11.54 -24.04
CA SER A 309 -19.81 -11.15 -25.16
C SER A 309 -21.21 -10.91 -24.61
N TRP A 310 -21.50 -9.67 -24.23
CA TRP A 310 -22.87 -9.23 -24.09
C TRP A 310 -23.43 -9.23 -25.51
N ARG A 311 -24.03 -10.36 -25.89
CA ARG A 311 -24.77 -10.48 -27.15
C ARG A 311 -26.03 -9.62 -26.99
N GLU A 312 -25.94 -8.37 -27.41
CA GLU A 312 -27.14 -7.65 -27.87
C GLU A 312 -27.55 -8.27 -29.21
N GLY A 313 -28.26 -9.39 -29.13
CA GLY A 313 -29.00 -9.95 -30.25
C GLY A 313 -30.41 -9.41 -30.23
N VAL A 314 -30.66 -8.24 -30.85
CA VAL A 314 -31.89 -7.88 -31.57
C VAL A 314 -31.49 -6.78 -32.57
N GLY A 315 -31.06 -7.11 -33.79
CA GLY A 315 -31.96 -6.98 -34.94
C GLY A 315 -31.21 -6.58 -36.20
N ALA A 316 -30.22 -7.36 -36.63
CA ALA A 316 -29.70 -7.28 -37.99
C ALA A 316 -30.57 -8.18 -38.90
N ALA A 317 -31.70 -7.64 -39.37
CA ALA A 317 -32.31 -8.17 -40.58
C ALA A 317 -31.43 -7.74 -41.75
N LYS A 318 -30.81 -8.74 -42.41
CA LYS A 318 -29.93 -8.60 -43.57
C LYS A 318 -30.66 -8.02 -44.80
N PRO A 319 -29.92 -7.45 -45.77
CA PRO A 319 -30.47 -6.98 -47.03
C PRO A 319 -30.79 -8.16 -47.96
N ALA A 320 -31.85 -8.04 -48.75
CA ALA A 320 -32.09 -8.88 -49.91
C ALA A 320 -32.78 -8.07 -51.02
N GLN A 321 -32.00 -7.87 -52.09
CA GLN A 321 -32.35 -7.58 -53.50
C GLN A 321 -33.03 -6.26 -53.83
#